data_AF-A0A944HHS0-F1
#
_entry.id   AF-A0A944HHS0-F1
#
_cell.length_a   1.000
_cell.length_b   1.000
_cell.length_c   1.000
_cell.angle_alpha   90.00
_cell.angle_beta   90.00
_cell.angle_gamma   90.00
#
_symmetry.space_group_name_H-M   'P 1'
#
loop_
_entity.id
_entity.type
_entity.pdbx_description
1 polymer ?
#
loop_
_entity_poly.entity_id
_entity_poly.type
_entity_poly.pdbx_seq_one_letter_code
_entity_poly.pdbx_strand_id
1 'polypeptide(L)' 'MNVNPIEMQKALGGVHYPASKRDIVETAKSHGAGKEIKKALSSLPDKEYDSPAAITKEVGKGS' A
#
# COMPACT_ATOMS: atom_id res chain seq x y z
N MET A 1 11.18 5.83 -10.62
CA MET A 1 10.47 5.00 -9.64
C MET A 1 9.07 4.82 -10.17
N ASN A 2 8.68 3.60 -10.58
CA ASN A 2 7.45 3.38 -11.32
C ASN A 2 6.57 2.40 -10.53
N VAL A 3 5.94 2.91 -9.48
CA VAL A 3 4.90 2.17 -8.76
C VAL A 3 3.77 1.90 -9.76
N ASN A 4 3.66 0.63 -10.19
CA ASN A 4 2.66 0.27 -11.20
C ASN A 4 1.27 0.28 -10.55
N PRO A 5 0.34 1.15 -10.99
CA PRO A 5 -0.98 1.29 -10.36
C PRO A 5 -1.77 -0.03 -10.36
N ILE A 6 -1.57 -0.87 -11.38
CA ILE A 6 -2.19 -2.20 -11.48
C ILE A 6 -1.72 -3.11 -10.35
N GLU A 7 -0.41 -3.17 -10.11
CA GLU A 7 0.16 -4.00 -9.03
C GLU A 7 -0.23 -3.46 -7.67
N MET A 8 -0.30 -2.13 -7.51
CA MET A 8 -0.71 -1.52 -6.25
C MET A 8 -2.17 -1.82 -5.93
N GLN A 9 -3.06 -1.71 -6.92
CA GLN A 9 -4.47 -2.06 -6.73
C GLN A 9 -4.65 -3.55 -6.42
N LYS A 10 -3.85 -4.43 -7.02
CA LYS A 10 -3.86 -5.87 -6.74
C LYS A 10 -3.30 -6.19 -5.34
N ALA A 11 -2.23 -5.52 -4.94
CA ALA A 11 -1.60 -5.70 -3.63
C ALA A 11 -2.48 -5.23 -2.47
N LEU A 12 -3.28 -4.18 -2.69
CA LEU A 12 -4.20 -3.62 -1.71
C LEU A 12 -5.62 -4.20 -1.81
N GLY A 13 -5.90 -4.96 -2.86
CA GLY A 13 -7.15 -5.68 -3.03
C GLY A 13 -7.22 -6.86 -2.06
N GLY A 14 -8.25 -6.90 -1.21
CA GLY A 14 -8.41 -7.92 -0.17
C GLY A 14 -7.95 -7.51 1.22
N VAL A 15 -7.38 -6.31 1.38
CA VAL A 15 -7.19 -5.71 2.71
C VAL A 15 -8.57 -5.42 3.31
N HIS A 16 -8.79 -5.87 4.55
CA HIS A 16 -9.99 -5.51 5.32
C HIS A 16 -9.79 -4.16 5.97
N TYR A 17 -10.49 -3.14 5.48
CA TYR A 17 -10.43 -1.79 6.00
C TYR A 17 -11.44 -1.57 7.15
N PRO A 18 -11.10 -0.75 8.16
CA PRO A 18 -9.84 -0.02 8.33
C PRO A 18 -8.66 -0.96 8.66
N ALA A 19 -7.50 -0.67 8.06
CA ALA A 19 -6.27 -1.46 8.24
C ALA A 19 -5.11 -0.58 8.66
N SER A 20 -4.28 -1.10 9.56
CA SER A 20 -3.03 -0.44 9.97
C SER A 20 -1.97 -0.56 8.88
N LYS A 21 -1.02 0.38 8.84
CA LYS A 21 0.18 0.31 7.97
C LYS A 21 0.81 -1.08 7.92
N ARG A 22 0.95 -1.73 9.09
CA ARG A 22 1.53 -3.08 9.22
C ARG A 22 0.74 -4.13 8.44
N ASP A 23 -0.58 -4.22 8.66
CA ASP A 23 -1.47 -5.11 7.93
C ASP A 23 -1.42 -4.87 6.42
N ILE A 24 -1.37 -3.61 6.00
CA ILE A 24 -1.29 -3.24 4.59
C ILE A 24 0.03 -3.72 3.97
N VAL A 25 1.16 -3.47 4.64
CA VAL A 25 2.49 -3.91 4.19
C VAL A 25 2.55 -5.44 4.13
N GLU A 26 2.00 -6.13 5.12
CA GLU A 26 1.99 -7.58 5.19
C GLU A 26 1.10 -8.18 4.09
N THR A 27 -0.13 -7.68 3.93
CA THR A 27 -1.06 -8.11 2.89
C THR A 27 -0.47 -7.87 1.50
N ALA A 28 0.07 -6.67 1.26
CA ALA A 28 0.73 -6.35 0.00
C ALA A 28 1.94 -7.26 -0.26
N LYS A 29 2.73 -7.57 0.78
CA LYS A 29 3.87 -8.50 0.67
C LYS A 29 3.41 -9.91 0.32
N SER A 30 2.34 -10.41 0.94
CA SER A 30 1.73 -11.71 0.65
C SER A 30 1.11 -11.77 -0.75
N HIS A 31 0.55 -10.67 -1.25
CA HIS A 31 0.04 -10.55 -2.62
C HIS A 31 1.14 -10.40 -3.70
N GLY A 32 2.42 -10.47 -3.31
CA GLY A 32 3.53 -10.40 -4.25
C GLY A 32 3.82 -8.97 -4.74
N ALA A 33 3.50 -7.95 -3.95
CA ALA A 33 3.81 -6.57 -4.30
C ALA A 33 5.29 -6.39 -4.66
N GLY A 34 5.58 -5.55 -5.64
CA GLY A 34 6.95 -5.19 -6.01
C GLY A 34 7.73 -4.53 -4.87
N LYS A 35 9.07 -4.53 -4.96
CA LYS A 35 9.94 -3.85 -3.98
C LYS A 35 9.60 -2.37 -3.82
N GLU A 36 9.25 -1.68 -4.90
CA GLU A 36 8.87 -0.26 -4.85
C GLU A 36 7.60 -0.03 -4.03
N ILE A 37 6.56 -0.85 -4.24
CA ILE A 37 5.31 -0.78 -3.47
C ILE A 37 5.59 -1.03 -1.98
N LYS A 38 6.34 -2.09 -1.64
CA LYS A 38 6.69 -2.37 -0.23
C LYS A 38 7.45 -1.22 0.42
N LYS A 39 8.38 -0.60 -0.32
CA LYS A 39 9.16 0.54 0.17
C LYS A 39 8.25 1.74 0.41
N ALA A 40 7.37 2.04 -0.54
CA ALA A 40 6.41 3.14 -0.41
C ALA A 40 5.46 2.94 0.77
N LEU A 41 4.87 1.73 0.91
CA LEU A 41 4.02 1.37 2.03
C LEU A 41 4.77 1.42 3.37
N SER A 42 6.04 1.02 3.40
CA SER A 42 6.87 1.11 4.59
C SER A 42 7.25 2.56 4.97
N SER A 43 7.22 3.49 4.01
CA SER A 43 7.43 4.93 4.24
C SER A 43 6.17 5.67 4.69
N LEU A 44 5.01 5.01 4.65
CA LEU A 44 3.76 5.62 5.11
C LEU A 44 3.79 5.93 6.61
N PRO A 45 3.04 6.96 7.06
CA PRO A 45 2.84 7.19 8.48
C PRO A 45 2.15 6.01 9.15
N ASP A 46 2.47 5.77 10.42
CA ASP A 46 1.83 4.73 11.22
C ASP A 46 0.42 5.22 11.63
N LYS A 47 -0.54 4.96 10.75
CA LYS A 47 -1.96 5.28 10.94
C LYS A 47 -2.84 4.22 10.29
N GLU A 48 -4.13 4.29 10.60
CA GLU A 48 -5.15 3.49 9.95
C GLU A 48 -5.55 4.11 8.62
N TYR A 49 -5.77 3.24 7.65
CA TYR A 49 -6.27 3.60 6.34
C TYR A 49 -7.62 2.96 6.17
N ASP A 50 -8.57 3.70 5.61
CA ASP A 50 -9.91 3.21 5.35
C ASP A 50 -10.10 2.67 3.92
N SER A 51 -9.11 2.85 3.04
CA SER A 51 -9.23 2.43 1.65
C SER A 51 -7.90 2.32 0.90
N PRO A 52 -7.84 1.52 -0.18
CA PRO A 52 -6.69 1.45 -1.07
C PRO A 52 -6.35 2.82 -1.67
N ALA A 53 -7.38 3.62 -1.94
CA ALA A 53 -7.27 4.96 -2.51
C ALA A 53 -6.56 5.95 -1.57
N ALA A 54 -6.77 5.85 -0.25
CA ALA A 54 -6.05 6.68 0.72
C ALA A 54 -4.55 6.37 0.71
N ILE A 55 -4.20 5.09 0.59
CA ILE A 55 -2.83 4.58 0.54
C ILE A 55 -2.13 5.01 -0.76
N THR A 56 -2.77 4.77 -1.92
CA THR A 56 -2.22 5.18 -3.23
C THR A 56 -2.03 6.68 -3.31
N LYS A 57 -2.98 7.46 -2.78
CA LYS A 57 -2.88 8.92 -2.72
C LYS A 57 -1.73 9.39 -1.84
N GLU A 58 -1.46 8.73 -0.72
CA GLU A 58 -0.31 9.09 0.12
C GLU A 58 1.02 8.69 -0.48
N VAL A 59 1.12 7.47 -1.03
CA VAL A 59 2.32 7.00 -1.73
C VAL A 59 2.65 7.92 -2.91
N GLY A 60 1.65 8.33 -3.70
CA GLY A 60 1.84 9.24 -4.83
C GLY A 60 2.16 10.69 -4.42
N LYS A 61 1.84 11.11 -3.19
CA LYS A 61 2.20 12.43 -2.66
C LYS A 61 3.65 12.53 -2.19
N GLY A 62 4.30 11.40 -1.90
CA GLY A 62 5.68 11.35 -1.41
C GLY A 62 6.74 11.11 -2.50
N SER A 63 6.37 11.24 -3.78
CA SER A 63 7.28 11.10 -4.94
C SER A 63 7.79 12.45 -5.42
#